data_AF-A0A961HW06-F1
#
_entry.id   AF-A0A961HW06-F1
#
_cell.length_a   1.000
_cell.length_b   1.000
_cell.length_c   1.000
_cell.angle_alpha   90.00
_cell.angle_beta   90.00
_cell.angle_gamma   90.00
#
_symmetry.space_group_name_H-M   'P 1'
#
loop_
_entity.id
_entity.type
_entity.pdbx_description
1 polymer ?
#
loop_
_entity_poly.entity_id
_entity_poly.type
_entity_poly.pdbx_seq_one_letter_code
_entity_poly.pdbx_strand_id
1 'polypeptide(L)'
;MQIRSGTAWPLGTHYDGQGINFALFSENATAVELCLFDRPADTQERHRLRLPAYTNGVWHGYVPELKPGQYYGYRVHGPYDPDHGHRFNPARVLYDPCSRALGRTPRLDRDSLDYIYEDNVTDLKPNPIDNAATAPLSVVIDSTFDWQGDRHPRVPWNETVVYEAHVKGITMLNPEVPADLRGTYLGLASDWMIEYFLSLGITSIELLPVHQSVDEPRLVQHGLTNYWGYNTLGFFAPNIAYCHEQSPGAETLEFKEMVRRLHAAGLEVILDVVYNHTAEGDFLGPTLSFRGIDNRNYYRLDPENPRMYMNYAGCGNSLRVEHPRVLQMIMDSLRYWVTEMHVDGFRFDLAASLGRNDEKFDPHAPFFNTILQDPILSGVKLIAEPWDVFEDGHHLGGFPYPWSEWNDRYRDTMRGFWRGDPTRIRDFARRLAGSDDIYGDRRRDPRAS
;
A
#
# COMPACT_ATOMS: atom_id res chain seq x y z
N MET A 1 3.64 -27.43 19.19
CA MET A 1 4.47 -26.65 18.24
C MET A 1 5.52 -25.89 19.05
N GLN A 2 6.80 -25.94 18.65
CA GLN A 2 7.89 -25.24 19.36
C GLN A 2 8.25 -23.96 18.59
N ILE A 3 8.50 -22.85 19.29
CA ILE A 3 9.02 -21.61 18.72
C ILE A 3 10.44 -21.35 19.25
N ARG A 4 11.36 -20.97 18.36
CA ARG A 4 12.75 -20.60 18.65
C ARG A 4 12.93 -19.08 18.48
N SER A 5 14.08 -18.53 18.87
CA SER A 5 14.33 -17.09 18.81
C SER A 5 14.25 -16.49 17.40
N GLY A 6 14.63 -17.21 16.35
CA GLY A 6 14.64 -16.65 14.99
C GLY A 6 15.51 -15.40 14.87
N THR A 7 15.15 -14.51 13.96
CA THR A 7 15.89 -13.29 13.63
C THR A 7 14.95 -12.10 13.46
N ALA A 8 15.42 -10.91 13.84
CA ALA A 8 14.66 -9.66 13.75
C ALA A 8 14.53 -9.09 12.34
N TRP A 9 15.22 -9.67 11.37
CA TRP A 9 15.24 -9.20 9.99
C TRP A 9 15.39 -10.38 9.03
N PRO A 10 14.69 -10.38 7.87
CA PRO A 10 13.78 -9.35 7.39
C PRO A 10 12.41 -9.31 8.09
N LEU A 11 11.74 -8.15 8.09
CA LEU A 11 10.39 -7.96 8.66
C LEU A 11 9.34 -8.78 7.91
N GLY A 12 8.28 -9.19 8.61
CA GLY A 12 7.24 -10.08 8.07
C GLY A 12 7.62 -11.56 8.20
N THR A 13 7.21 -12.36 7.22
CA THR A 13 7.41 -13.81 7.22
C THR A 13 8.34 -14.29 6.12
N HIS A 14 9.27 -15.18 6.49
CA HIS A 14 10.27 -15.72 5.57
C HIS A 14 10.41 -17.23 5.75
N TYR A 15 10.09 -17.98 4.70
CA TYR A 15 10.30 -19.42 4.64
C TYR A 15 11.71 -19.73 4.14
N ASP A 16 12.45 -20.57 4.88
CA ASP A 16 13.85 -20.95 4.57
C ASP A 16 14.00 -22.39 4.04
N GLY A 17 12.88 -23.06 3.74
CA GLY A 17 12.85 -24.49 3.39
C GLY A 17 12.63 -25.43 4.58
N GLN A 18 13.01 -25.01 5.79
CA GLN A 18 12.93 -25.82 7.01
C GLN A 18 11.85 -25.33 7.98
N GLY A 19 11.47 -24.06 7.93
CA GLY A 19 10.48 -23.43 8.79
C GLY A 19 10.28 -21.97 8.42
N ILE A 20 9.57 -21.23 9.26
CA ILE A 20 9.22 -19.84 8.99
C ILE A 20 9.74 -18.94 10.11
N ASN A 21 10.48 -17.90 9.72
CA ASN A 21 10.84 -16.78 10.60
C ASN A 21 9.73 -15.73 10.55
N PHE A 22 9.31 -15.27 11.72
CA PHE A 22 8.34 -14.19 11.93
C PHE A 22 9.06 -13.01 12.60
N ALA A 23 8.90 -11.80 12.07
CA ALA A 23 9.48 -10.59 12.62
C ALA A 23 8.49 -9.41 12.51
N LEU A 24 8.08 -8.85 13.64
CA LEU A 24 7.08 -7.79 13.73
C LEU A 24 7.63 -6.58 14.49
N PHE A 25 7.64 -5.41 13.85
CA PHE A 25 7.97 -4.16 14.54
C PHE A 25 6.83 -3.76 15.50
N SER A 26 7.17 -3.55 16.76
CA SER A 26 6.35 -2.86 17.75
C SER A 26 7.22 -2.48 18.94
N GLU A 27 7.47 -1.19 19.11
CA GLU A 27 8.33 -0.68 20.18
C GLU A 27 7.58 -0.57 21.51
N ASN A 28 6.29 -0.21 21.44
CA ASN A 28 5.46 0.02 22.63
C ASN A 28 4.72 -1.23 23.13
N ALA A 29 4.79 -2.35 22.40
CA ALA A 29 4.22 -3.63 22.87
C ALA A 29 4.96 -4.18 24.08
N THR A 30 4.23 -4.87 24.96
CA THR A 30 4.76 -5.63 26.10
C THR A 30 4.85 -7.13 25.84
N ALA A 31 4.10 -7.63 24.86
CA ALA A 31 4.22 -8.98 24.32
C ALA A 31 3.58 -9.06 22.93
N VAL A 32 4.06 -9.99 22.11
CA VAL A 32 3.45 -10.36 20.84
C VAL A 32 3.18 -11.86 20.82
N GLU A 33 1.97 -12.23 20.43
CA GLU A 33 1.57 -13.61 20.21
C GLU A 33 1.27 -13.84 18.72
N LEU A 34 1.94 -14.82 18.14
CA LEU A 34 1.66 -15.37 16.81
C LEU A 34 0.46 -16.31 16.90
N CYS A 35 -0.60 -16.01 16.16
CA CYS A 35 -1.82 -16.82 16.05
C CYS A 35 -1.79 -17.58 14.73
N LEU A 36 -1.87 -18.91 14.77
CA LEU A 36 -1.87 -19.78 13.59
C LEU A 36 -3.25 -20.43 13.38
N PHE A 37 -3.75 -20.36 12.15
CA PHE A 37 -5.05 -20.92 11.74
C PHE A 37 -4.84 -22.01 10.70
N ASP A 38 -5.65 -23.07 10.71
CA ASP A 38 -5.53 -24.13 9.69
C ASP A 38 -6.20 -23.70 8.37
N ARG A 39 -7.27 -22.89 8.48
CA ARG A 39 -8.10 -22.47 7.35
C ARG A 39 -8.51 -21.01 7.50
N PRO A 40 -8.80 -20.30 6.39
CA PRO A 40 -9.24 -18.91 6.47
C PRO A 40 -10.59 -18.79 7.18
N ALA A 41 -11.47 -19.79 7.07
CA ALA A 41 -12.78 -19.80 7.72
C ALA A 41 -12.74 -20.13 9.23
N ASP A 42 -11.58 -20.42 9.80
CA ASP A 42 -11.47 -20.76 11.22
C ASP A 42 -11.85 -19.57 12.10
N THR A 43 -12.65 -19.83 13.14
CA THR A 43 -13.14 -18.81 14.06
C THR A 43 -12.26 -18.63 15.30
N GLN A 44 -11.24 -19.46 15.45
CA GLN A 44 -10.26 -19.45 16.53
C GLN A 44 -8.92 -19.95 16.02
N GLU A 45 -7.82 -19.41 16.53
CA GLU A 45 -6.49 -19.92 16.22
C GLU A 45 -6.26 -21.31 16.81
N ARG A 46 -5.62 -22.20 16.03
CA ARG A 46 -5.20 -23.53 16.49
C ARG A 46 -4.05 -23.44 17.49
N HIS A 47 -3.13 -22.51 17.24
CA HIS A 47 -1.97 -22.28 18.09
C HIS A 47 -1.79 -20.79 18.33
N ARG A 48 -1.44 -20.46 19.58
CA ARG A 48 -1.03 -19.13 20.01
C ARG A 48 0.36 -19.23 20.63
N LEU A 49 1.35 -18.62 19.98
CA LEU A 49 2.75 -18.75 20.34
C LEU A 49 3.32 -17.37 20.67
N ARG A 50 3.79 -17.17 21.89
CA ARG A 50 4.49 -15.93 22.25
C ARG A 50 5.80 -15.82 21.48
N LEU A 51 6.04 -14.70 20.81
CA LEU A 51 7.33 -14.43 20.18
C LEU A 51 8.41 -14.28 21.28
N PRO A 52 9.45 -15.14 21.27
CA PRO A 52 10.35 -15.27 22.41
C PRO A 52 11.46 -14.22 22.47
N ALA A 53 11.73 -13.51 21.37
CA ALA A 53 12.86 -12.59 21.27
C ALA A 53 12.43 -11.19 20.81
N TYR A 54 13.18 -10.19 21.26
CA TYR A 54 12.99 -8.79 20.93
C TYR A 54 14.34 -8.14 20.69
N THR A 55 14.53 -7.56 19.50
CA THR A 55 15.78 -6.88 19.12
C THR A 55 15.43 -5.58 18.40
N ASN A 56 15.87 -4.44 18.95
CA ASN A 56 15.75 -3.12 18.32
C ASN A 56 14.33 -2.76 17.83
N GLY A 57 13.32 -2.89 18.69
CA GLY A 57 11.92 -2.59 18.35
C GLY A 57 11.19 -3.73 17.63
N VAL A 58 11.85 -4.85 17.34
CA VAL A 58 11.26 -5.95 16.57
C VAL A 58 11.12 -7.20 17.43
N TRP A 59 9.89 -7.71 17.51
CA TRP A 59 9.57 -9.02 18.09
C TRP A 59 9.76 -10.10 17.05
N HIS A 60 10.42 -11.20 17.41
CA HIS A 60 10.69 -12.25 16.45
C HIS A 60 10.72 -13.66 17.04
N GLY A 61 10.49 -14.63 16.15
CA GLY A 61 10.51 -16.04 16.45
C GLY A 61 10.58 -16.90 15.19
N TYR A 62 11.05 -18.13 15.33
CA TYR A 62 11.14 -19.10 14.25
C TYR A 62 10.36 -20.37 14.60
N VAL A 63 9.47 -20.79 13.70
CA VAL A 63 8.68 -22.01 13.86
C VAL A 63 9.19 -23.06 12.87
N PRO A 64 9.93 -24.08 13.35
CA PRO A 64 10.38 -25.17 12.50
C PRO A 64 9.21 -25.92 11.88
N GLU A 65 9.42 -26.48 10.69
CA GLU A 65 8.52 -27.35 9.93
C GLU A 65 7.24 -26.69 9.40
N LEU A 66 6.95 -25.45 9.80
CA LEU A 66 5.87 -24.66 9.25
C LEU A 66 6.13 -24.36 7.76
N LYS A 67 5.08 -24.43 6.94
CA LYS A 67 5.18 -24.35 5.47
C LYS A 67 4.40 -23.16 4.91
N PRO A 68 4.76 -22.68 3.70
CA PRO A 68 3.90 -21.78 2.93
C PRO A 68 2.46 -22.32 2.82
N GLY A 69 1.49 -21.41 2.75
CA GLY A 69 0.06 -21.67 2.88
C GLY A 69 -0.46 -21.61 4.32
N GLN A 70 0.42 -21.42 5.31
CA GLN A 70 0.01 -21.22 6.70
C GLN A 70 -0.66 -19.86 6.90
N TYR A 71 -1.91 -19.86 7.38
CA TYR A 71 -2.64 -18.65 7.77
C TYR A 71 -2.23 -18.20 9.17
N TYR A 72 -2.04 -16.90 9.35
CA TYR A 72 -1.63 -16.35 10.64
C TYR A 72 -2.13 -14.91 10.85
N GLY A 73 -2.01 -14.46 12.09
CA GLY A 73 -2.13 -13.07 12.50
C GLY A 73 -1.41 -12.86 13.83
N TYR A 74 -1.47 -11.64 14.37
CA TYR A 74 -0.87 -11.33 15.66
C TYR A 74 -1.89 -10.83 16.69
N ARG A 75 -1.68 -11.18 17.95
CA ARG A 75 -2.26 -10.46 19.09
C ARG A 75 -1.14 -9.70 19.78
N VAL A 76 -1.32 -8.39 19.92
CA VAL A 76 -0.28 -7.51 20.47
C VAL A 76 -0.77 -6.93 21.78
N HIS A 77 0.04 -7.13 22.82
CA HIS A 77 -0.23 -6.68 24.18
C HIS A 77 0.51 -5.38 24.45
N GLY A 78 -0.10 -4.49 25.22
CA GLY A 78 0.47 -3.19 25.56
C GLY A 78 -0.55 -2.33 26.32
N PRO A 79 -0.22 -1.07 26.62
CA PRO A 79 -1.15 -0.15 27.26
C PRO A 79 -2.36 0.16 26.36
N TYR A 80 -3.57 0.06 26.91
CA TYR A 80 -4.74 0.69 26.32
C TYR A 80 -4.95 2.04 27.00
N ASP A 81 -4.37 3.07 26.40
CA ASP A 81 -4.37 4.45 26.91
C ASP A 81 -4.59 5.42 25.74
N PRO A 82 -5.84 5.53 25.24
CA PRO A 82 -6.15 6.31 24.06
C PRO A 82 -5.79 7.79 24.22
N ASP A 83 -5.89 8.37 25.42
CA ASP A 83 -5.53 9.77 25.67
C ASP A 83 -4.03 10.06 25.38
N HIS A 84 -3.17 9.05 25.49
CA HIS A 84 -1.75 9.12 25.12
C HIS A 84 -1.43 8.42 23.79
N GLY A 85 -2.46 8.07 23.01
CA GLY A 85 -2.32 7.47 21.69
C GLY A 85 -1.96 5.99 21.68
N HIS A 86 -2.04 5.28 22.81
CA HIS A 86 -1.80 3.84 22.87
C HIS A 86 -3.12 3.07 22.77
N ARG A 87 -3.24 2.18 21.76
CA ARG A 87 -4.48 1.46 21.43
C ARG A 87 -4.30 -0.06 21.38
N PHE A 88 -3.46 -0.61 22.24
CA PHE A 88 -3.18 -2.04 22.28
C PHE A 88 -4.38 -2.83 22.83
N ASN A 89 -4.97 -3.71 22.03
CA ASN A 89 -6.04 -4.61 22.47
C ASN A 89 -5.79 -6.04 21.98
N PRO A 90 -5.30 -6.95 22.85
CA PRO A 90 -4.99 -8.33 22.45
C PRO A 90 -6.22 -9.20 22.15
N ALA A 91 -7.44 -8.70 22.40
CA ALA A 91 -8.66 -9.33 21.87
C ALA A 91 -8.78 -9.18 20.34
N ARG A 92 -7.96 -8.33 19.71
CA ARG A 92 -7.86 -8.19 18.25
C ARG A 92 -6.72 -9.07 17.72
N VAL A 93 -7.05 -9.95 16.78
CA VAL A 93 -6.14 -10.54 15.81
C VAL A 93 -5.91 -9.51 14.71
N LEU A 94 -4.63 -9.29 14.40
CA LEU A 94 -4.13 -8.22 13.55
C LEU A 94 -3.39 -8.81 12.35
N TYR A 95 -3.56 -8.17 11.19
CA TYR A 95 -2.83 -8.47 9.96
C TYR A 95 -1.35 -8.06 10.12
N ASP A 96 -0.44 -8.86 9.56
CA ASP A 96 0.98 -8.51 9.49
C ASP A 96 1.19 -7.37 8.46
N PRO A 97 1.71 -6.19 8.86
CA PRO A 97 1.97 -5.07 7.96
C PRO A 97 2.89 -5.40 6.78
N CYS A 98 3.72 -6.43 6.94
CA CYS A 98 4.68 -6.92 5.95
C CYS A 98 4.22 -8.24 5.28
N SER A 99 2.95 -8.64 5.44
CA SER A 99 2.41 -9.81 4.74
C SER A 99 2.37 -9.57 3.24
N ARG A 100 2.83 -10.57 2.49
CA ARG A 100 2.87 -10.55 1.02
C ARG A 100 1.62 -11.10 0.35
N ALA A 101 0.65 -11.57 1.15
CA ALA A 101 -0.61 -12.12 0.68
C ALA A 101 -1.72 -11.94 1.73
N LEU A 102 -2.97 -11.94 1.29
CA LEU A 102 -4.14 -11.92 2.15
C LEU A 102 -4.67 -13.34 2.34
N GLY A 103 -4.74 -13.78 3.60
CA GLY A 103 -5.33 -15.05 3.97
C GLY A 103 -6.86 -14.99 4.13
N ARG A 104 -7.37 -13.88 4.67
CA ARG A 104 -8.82 -13.65 4.82
C ARG A 104 -9.12 -12.16 4.77
N THR A 105 -10.09 -11.76 3.96
CA THR A 105 -10.69 -10.41 3.98
C THR A 105 -11.43 -10.20 5.29
N PRO A 106 -11.19 -9.09 6.01
CA PRO A 106 -11.87 -8.84 7.26
C PRO A 106 -13.36 -8.58 7.05
N ARG A 107 -14.19 -9.00 8.00
CA ARG A 107 -15.57 -8.51 8.11
C ARG A 107 -15.59 -7.33 9.07
N LEU A 108 -15.93 -6.15 8.57
CA LEU A 108 -15.99 -4.92 9.35
C LEU A 108 -17.30 -4.86 10.12
N ASP A 109 -17.30 -5.41 11.33
CA ASP A 109 -18.38 -5.35 12.30
C ASP A 109 -17.88 -4.76 13.63
N ARG A 110 -18.72 -4.79 14.68
CA ARG A 110 -18.37 -4.24 16.00
C ARG A 110 -17.14 -4.91 16.63
N ASP A 111 -16.83 -6.14 16.24
CA ASP A 111 -15.70 -6.88 16.79
C ASP A 111 -14.38 -6.41 16.17
N SER A 112 -14.43 -5.74 15.02
CA SER A 112 -13.26 -5.09 14.41
C SER A 112 -12.79 -3.83 15.16
N LEU A 113 -13.60 -3.26 16.06
CA LEU A 113 -13.25 -2.06 16.84
C LEU A 113 -12.47 -2.43 18.09
N ASP A 114 -11.35 -1.78 18.39
CA ASP A 114 -10.61 -1.95 19.65
C ASP A 114 -11.36 -1.40 20.87
N TYR A 115 -12.42 -0.62 20.66
CA TYR A 115 -13.19 0.05 21.70
C TYR A 115 -14.67 -0.35 21.72
N ILE A 116 -15.33 -0.10 22.86
CA ILE A 116 -16.77 -0.36 23.03
C ILE A 116 -17.59 0.73 22.33
N TYR A 117 -18.44 0.33 21.38
CA TYR A 117 -19.36 1.22 20.68
C TYR A 117 -20.74 1.21 21.36
N GLU A 118 -20.95 2.11 22.33
CA GLU A 118 -22.23 2.33 23.04
C GLU A 118 -22.67 3.81 22.94
N ASP A 119 -23.97 4.08 23.12
CA ASP A 119 -24.63 5.38 22.87
C ASP A 119 -23.88 6.58 23.52
N ASN A 120 -23.41 7.52 22.69
CA ASN A 120 -22.50 8.66 22.96
C ASN A 120 -20.98 8.36 23.02
N VAL A 121 -20.51 7.44 22.18
CA VAL A 121 -19.13 7.16 21.73
C VAL A 121 -17.99 7.63 22.65
N THR A 122 -17.37 6.68 23.34
CA THR A 122 -16.04 6.87 23.93
C THR A 122 -15.13 5.72 23.49
N ASP A 123 -14.19 5.99 22.57
CA ASP A 123 -13.06 5.13 22.19
C ASP A 123 -12.03 4.94 23.32
N LEU A 124 -12.47 5.12 24.57
CA LEU A 124 -11.67 5.14 25.79
C LEU A 124 -11.66 3.82 26.53
N LYS A 125 -12.59 2.91 26.22
CA LYS A 125 -12.70 1.60 26.87
C LYS A 125 -12.42 0.49 25.87
N PRO A 126 -11.49 -0.43 26.18
CA PRO A 126 -11.17 -1.52 25.28
C PRO A 126 -12.35 -2.49 25.15
N ASN A 127 -12.67 -2.88 23.93
CA ASN A 127 -13.67 -3.91 23.66
C ASN A 127 -13.06 -5.31 23.91
N PRO A 128 -13.60 -6.09 24.86
CA PRO A 128 -13.02 -7.37 25.25
C PRO A 128 -13.41 -8.54 24.32
N ILE A 129 -14.35 -8.32 23.39
CA ILE A 129 -14.86 -9.38 22.50
C ILE A 129 -13.80 -9.77 21.49
N ASP A 130 -13.53 -11.06 21.33
CA ASP A 130 -12.54 -11.58 20.38
C ASP A 130 -13.01 -11.42 18.92
N ASN A 131 -12.13 -10.97 18.03
CA ASN A 131 -12.42 -10.80 16.61
C ASN A 131 -11.89 -11.95 15.72
N ALA A 132 -11.35 -13.04 16.30
CA ALA A 132 -10.70 -14.11 15.52
C ALA A 132 -11.57 -14.71 14.40
N ALA A 133 -12.90 -14.65 14.50
CA ALA A 133 -13.83 -15.10 13.46
C ALA A 133 -13.96 -14.16 12.26
N THR A 134 -13.51 -12.92 12.38
CA THR A 134 -13.75 -11.84 11.40
C THR A 134 -12.50 -11.06 11.03
N ALA A 135 -11.42 -11.23 11.81
CA ALA A 135 -10.17 -10.54 11.64
C ALA A 135 -9.56 -10.78 10.25
N PRO A 136 -8.80 -9.81 9.71
CA PRO A 136 -7.97 -10.09 8.55
C PRO A 136 -6.91 -11.13 8.94
N LEU A 137 -6.65 -12.09 8.06
CA LEU A 137 -5.53 -13.03 8.23
C LEU A 137 -4.48 -12.77 7.16
N SER A 138 -3.24 -12.91 7.56
CA SER A 138 -2.08 -13.02 6.67
C SER A 138 -1.90 -14.48 6.26
N VAL A 139 -1.18 -14.71 5.15
CA VAL A 139 -0.77 -16.07 4.77
C VAL A 139 0.69 -16.06 4.36
N VAL A 140 1.43 -17.07 4.79
CA VAL A 140 2.84 -17.21 4.41
C VAL A 140 2.92 -17.74 3.00
N ILE A 141 3.66 -17.06 2.14
CA ILE A 141 3.87 -17.47 0.75
C ILE A 141 5.26 -18.06 0.54
N ASP A 142 5.39 -18.87 -0.51
CA ASP A 142 6.68 -19.12 -1.12
C ASP A 142 6.97 -17.98 -2.11
N SER A 143 8.16 -17.40 -2.01
CA SER A 143 8.57 -16.29 -2.87
C SER A 143 9.14 -16.75 -4.21
N THR A 144 9.42 -18.06 -4.37
CA THR A 144 9.98 -18.61 -5.61
C THR A 144 9.04 -18.42 -6.79
N PHE A 145 9.55 -17.81 -7.85
CA PHE A 145 8.86 -17.63 -9.13
C PHE A 145 9.91 -17.67 -10.25
N ASP A 146 9.64 -18.43 -11.31
CA ASP A 146 10.53 -18.47 -12.47
C ASP A 146 10.18 -17.33 -13.45
N TRP A 147 10.99 -16.28 -13.41
CA TRP A 147 10.85 -15.12 -14.30
C TRP A 147 11.23 -15.41 -15.76
N GLN A 148 11.74 -16.61 -16.09
CA GLN A 148 12.08 -17.01 -17.47
C GLN A 148 13.01 -16.03 -18.19
N GLY A 149 13.92 -15.40 -17.43
CA GLY A 149 14.87 -14.42 -17.95
C GLY A 149 14.31 -13.02 -18.18
N ASP A 150 13.16 -12.69 -17.58
CA ASP A 150 12.54 -11.37 -17.61
C ASP A 150 13.52 -10.21 -17.36
N ARG A 151 13.27 -9.09 -18.02
CA ARG A 151 14.03 -7.84 -17.87
C ARG A 151 13.09 -6.65 -17.97
N HIS A 152 13.24 -5.71 -17.06
CA HIS A 152 12.59 -4.40 -17.13
C HIS A 152 12.77 -3.75 -18.52
N PRO A 153 11.68 -3.35 -19.21
CA PRO A 153 11.75 -2.72 -20.52
C PRO A 153 12.55 -1.42 -20.56
N ARG A 154 12.47 -0.60 -19.48
CA ARG A 154 13.20 0.68 -19.32
C ARG A 154 13.00 1.64 -20.48
N VAL A 155 11.74 1.89 -20.84
CA VAL A 155 11.36 2.88 -21.85
C VAL A 155 11.84 4.25 -21.40
N PRO A 156 12.60 5.00 -22.24
CA PRO A 156 13.04 6.35 -21.89
C PRO A 156 11.86 7.29 -21.63
N TRP A 157 12.02 8.24 -20.71
CA TRP A 157 10.97 9.22 -20.37
C TRP A 157 10.44 10.01 -21.58
N ASN A 158 11.30 10.34 -22.53
CA ASN A 158 10.94 11.07 -23.76
C ASN A 158 10.18 10.23 -24.80
N GLU A 159 10.07 8.92 -24.58
CA GLU A 159 9.32 7.98 -25.41
C GLU A 159 8.13 7.37 -24.65
N THR A 160 7.97 7.74 -23.37
CA THR A 160 6.94 7.18 -22.49
C THR A 160 5.56 7.72 -22.83
N VAL A 161 4.60 6.80 -23.02
CA VAL A 161 3.17 7.08 -23.10
C VAL A 161 2.47 6.24 -22.02
N VAL A 162 2.04 6.92 -20.96
CA VAL A 162 1.37 6.30 -19.82
C VAL A 162 -0.10 6.03 -20.14
N TYR A 163 -0.58 4.84 -19.79
CA TYR A 163 -1.97 4.43 -19.88
C TYR A 163 -2.51 4.05 -18.50
N GLU A 164 -3.27 4.95 -17.88
CA GLU A 164 -3.94 4.70 -16.60
C GLU A 164 -5.09 3.70 -16.78
N ALA A 165 -5.06 2.60 -16.01
CA ALA A 165 -6.01 1.51 -16.12
C ALA A 165 -6.42 0.96 -14.75
N HIS A 166 -7.68 0.57 -14.65
CA HIS A 166 -8.16 -0.24 -13.54
C HIS A 166 -8.13 -1.72 -13.92
N VAL A 167 -7.43 -2.57 -13.14
CA VAL A 167 -7.28 -4.02 -13.40
C VAL A 167 -8.63 -4.70 -13.72
N LYS A 168 -9.61 -4.50 -12.83
CA LYS A 168 -11.00 -4.97 -13.06
C LYS A 168 -11.66 -4.35 -14.31
N GLY A 169 -11.76 -3.03 -14.35
CA GLY A 169 -12.58 -2.32 -15.33
C GLY A 169 -12.17 -2.54 -16.78
N ILE A 170 -10.87 -2.64 -17.04
CA ILE A 170 -10.35 -2.67 -18.42
C ILE A 170 -10.75 -3.95 -19.17
N THR A 171 -10.96 -5.07 -18.46
CA THR A 171 -11.30 -6.36 -19.09
C THR A 171 -12.66 -6.94 -18.67
N MET A 172 -13.31 -6.42 -17.63
CA MET A 172 -14.56 -7.01 -17.09
C MET A 172 -15.66 -7.21 -18.15
N LEU A 173 -15.80 -6.28 -19.09
CA LEU A 173 -16.82 -6.33 -20.14
C LEU A 173 -16.26 -6.68 -21.53
N ASN A 174 -14.99 -7.07 -21.61
CA ASN A 174 -14.34 -7.40 -22.87
C ASN A 174 -14.69 -8.84 -23.30
N PRO A 175 -15.45 -9.05 -24.39
CA PRO A 175 -15.84 -10.40 -24.81
C PRO A 175 -14.67 -11.25 -25.30
N GLU A 176 -13.58 -10.63 -25.73
CA GLU A 176 -12.39 -11.30 -26.28
C GLU A 176 -11.46 -11.87 -25.19
N VAL A 177 -11.64 -11.43 -23.94
CA VAL A 177 -10.98 -12.02 -22.77
C VAL A 177 -11.83 -13.20 -22.27
N PRO A 178 -11.22 -14.38 -21.98
CA PRO A 178 -11.91 -15.52 -21.38
C PRO A 178 -12.75 -15.11 -20.16
N ALA A 179 -13.97 -15.62 -20.08
CA ALA A 179 -14.98 -15.10 -19.14
C ALA A 179 -14.58 -15.20 -17.66
N ASP A 180 -13.81 -16.23 -17.31
CA ASP A 180 -13.24 -16.48 -15.98
C ASP A 180 -12.07 -15.56 -15.64
N LEU A 181 -11.32 -15.08 -16.63
CA LEU A 181 -10.19 -14.15 -16.44
C LEU A 181 -10.60 -12.66 -16.49
N ARG A 182 -11.86 -12.35 -16.78
CA ARG A 182 -12.31 -10.96 -16.90
C ARG A 182 -12.19 -10.22 -15.57
N GLY A 183 -11.52 -9.08 -15.61
CA GLY A 183 -11.28 -8.19 -14.48
C GLY A 183 -10.21 -8.68 -13.50
N THR A 184 -9.32 -9.57 -13.93
CA THR A 184 -8.21 -10.10 -13.12
C THR A 184 -6.85 -9.69 -13.69
N TYR A 185 -5.77 -9.92 -12.94
CA TYR A 185 -4.39 -9.72 -13.40
C TYR A 185 -4.11 -10.50 -14.69
N LEU A 186 -4.53 -11.78 -14.75
CA LEU A 186 -4.35 -12.62 -15.94
C LEU A 186 -5.20 -12.17 -17.13
N GLY A 187 -6.39 -11.60 -16.88
CA GLY A 187 -7.20 -10.99 -17.93
C GLY A 187 -6.54 -9.77 -18.54
N LEU A 188 -5.97 -8.90 -17.71
CA LEU A 188 -5.23 -7.70 -18.14
C LEU A 188 -4.02 -8.06 -19.01
N ALA A 189 -3.32 -9.14 -18.68
CA ALA A 189 -2.19 -9.63 -19.46
C ALA A 189 -2.55 -10.71 -20.48
N SER A 190 -3.82 -10.86 -20.87
CA SER A 190 -4.22 -11.79 -21.93
C SER A 190 -3.65 -11.38 -23.30
N ASP A 191 -3.55 -12.33 -24.23
CA ASP A 191 -2.95 -12.09 -25.55
C ASP A 191 -3.67 -10.97 -26.30
N TRP A 192 -5.00 -10.95 -26.25
CA TRP A 192 -5.81 -9.89 -26.85
C TRP A 192 -5.51 -8.52 -26.25
N MET A 193 -5.38 -8.43 -24.92
CA MET A 193 -5.08 -7.15 -24.25
C MET A 193 -3.69 -6.65 -24.60
N ILE A 194 -2.70 -7.54 -24.66
CA ILE A 194 -1.34 -7.20 -25.09
C ILE A 194 -1.35 -6.67 -26.53
N GLU A 195 -2.02 -7.36 -27.46
CA GLU A 195 -2.17 -6.89 -28.84
C GLU A 195 -2.87 -5.52 -28.90
N TYR A 196 -3.91 -5.31 -28.08
CA TYR A 196 -4.60 -4.03 -27.96
C TYR A 196 -3.64 -2.92 -27.51
N PHE A 197 -2.87 -3.12 -26.44
CA PHE A 197 -1.91 -2.14 -25.94
C PHE A 197 -0.85 -1.77 -26.99
N LEU A 198 -0.29 -2.78 -27.66
CA LEU A 198 0.67 -2.56 -28.74
C LEU A 198 0.06 -1.80 -29.93
N SER A 199 -1.18 -2.12 -30.30
CA SER A 199 -1.90 -1.42 -31.38
C SER A 199 -2.21 0.03 -31.04
N LEU A 200 -2.48 0.33 -29.76
CA LEU A 200 -2.73 1.68 -29.27
C LEU A 200 -1.43 2.51 -29.21
N GLY A 201 -0.28 1.85 -29.12
CA GLY A 201 1.04 2.48 -29.08
C GLY A 201 1.43 3.06 -27.73
N ILE A 202 0.83 2.54 -26.65
CA ILE A 202 1.26 2.88 -25.28
C ILE A 202 2.57 2.17 -24.95
N THR A 203 3.29 2.66 -23.95
CA THR A 203 4.56 2.04 -23.53
C THR A 203 4.56 1.57 -22.09
N SER A 204 3.73 2.19 -21.26
CA SER A 204 3.74 1.98 -19.81
C SER A 204 2.30 2.01 -19.30
N ILE A 205 1.91 0.97 -18.56
CA ILE A 205 0.58 0.87 -17.96
C ILE A 205 0.68 1.33 -16.50
N GLU A 206 -0.09 2.35 -16.14
CA GLU A 206 -0.24 2.80 -14.75
C GLU A 206 -1.50 2.16 -14.17
N LEU A 207 -1.32 1.24 -13.22
CA LEU A 207 -2.43 0.56 -12.58
C LEU A 207 -2.93 1.38 -11.40
N LEU A 208 -4.24 1.62 -11.34
CA LEU A 208 -4.92 2.03 -10.09
C LEU A 208 -4.55 1.07 -8.93
N PRO A 209 -4.71 1.49 -7.67
CA PRO A 209 -4.15 0.79 -6.52
C PRO A 209 -4.35 -0.72 -6.51
N VAL A 210 -3.22 -1.44 -6.55
CA VAL A 210 -3.17 -2.90 -6.47
C VAL A 210 -2.69 -3.41 -5.12
N HIS A 211 -2.29 -2.54 -4.20
CA HIS A 211 -2.09 -2.93 -2.81
C HIS A 211 -3.39 -3.52 -2.24
N GLN A 212 -3.29 -4.53 -1.38
CA GLN A 212 -4.46 -5.08 -0.71
C GLN A 212 -5.20 -3.97 0.04
N SER A 213 -6.45 -3.74 -0.38
CA SER A 213 -7.36 -2.75 0.22
C SER A 213 -8.54 -3.43 0.89
N VAL A 214 -9.34 -2.67 1.63
CA VAL A 214 -10.64 -3.11 2.15
C VAL A 214 -11.70 -2.05 1.89
N ASP A 215 -12.95 -2.45 1.75
CA ASP A 215 -14.06 -1.52 1.60
C ASP A 215 -14.27 -0.71 2.89
N GLU A 216 -14.46 0.61 2.82
CA GLU A 216 -14.73 1.39 4.02
C GLU A 216 -16.05 0.97 4.70
N PRO A 217 -16.15 1.00 6.04
CA PRO A 217 -17.39 0.67 6.75
C PRO A 217 -18.63 1.41 6.22
N ARG A 218 -18.47 2.70 5.85
CA ARG A 218 -19.56 3.50 5.27
C ARG A 218 -20.07 2.92 3.95
N LEU A 219 -19.19 2.40 3.09
CA LEU A 219 -19.58 1.83 1.78
C LEU A 219 -20.30 0.50 1.99
N VAL A 220 -19.75 -0.37 2.85
CA VAL A 220 -20.36 -1.65 3.22
C VAL A 220 -21.77 -1.45 3.78
N GLN A 221 -21.97 -0.46 4.66
CA GLN A 221 -23.29 -0.12 5.21
C GLN A 221 -24.31 0.30 4.14
N HIS A 222 -23.85 0.86 3.01
CA HIS A 222 -24.70 1.25 1.89
C HIS A 222 -24.78 0.18 0.79
N GLY A 223 -24.21 -1.01 1.00
CA GLY A 223 -24.14 -2.07 -0.02
C GLY A 223 -23.27 -1.72 -1.21
N LEU A 224 -22.29 -0.83 -1.01
CA LEU A 224 -21.32 -0.38 -2.00
C LEU A 224 -19.95 -1.04 -1.74
N THR A 225 -19.05 -0.93 -2.70
CA THR A 225 -17.66 -1.40 -2.61
C THR A 225 -16.71 -0.28 -3.01
N ASN A 226 -15.48 -0.32 -2.51
CA ASN A 226 -14.42 0.55 -2.95
C ASN A 226 -13.87 0.02 -4.27
N TYR A 227 -14.32 0.62 -5.36
CA TYR A 227 -13.90 0.22 -6.68
C TYR A 227 -12.41 0.51 -6.90
N TRP A 228 -11.98 1.75 -6.66
CA TRP A 228 -10.63 2.22 -6.99
C TRP A 228 -9.52 1.61 -6.14
N GLY A 229 -9.78 1.28 -4.87
CA GLY A 229 -8.81 0.65 -3.99
C GLY A 229 -7.88 1.59 -3.21
N TYR A 230 -8.10 2.92 -3.24
CA TYR A 230 -7.36 3.89 -2.40
C TYR A 230 -7.77 3.80 -0.92
N ASN A 231 -7.57 2.64 -0.31
CA ASN A 231 -7.86 2.36 1.10
C ASN A 231 -7.04 1.14 1.56
N THR A 232 -5.72 1.29 1.62
CA THR A 232 -4.77 0.17 1.77
C THR A 232 -4.77 -0.44 3.18
N LEU A 233 -4.87 -1.77 3.24
CA LEU A 233 -4.66 -2.61 4.43
C LEU A 233 -3.20 -3.09 4.53
N GLY A 234 -2.61 -3.51 3.41
CA GLY A 234 -1.27 -4.11 3.35
C GLY A 234 -0.46 -3.60 2.18
N PHE A 235 0.77 -3.17 2.44
CA PHE A 235 1.64 -2.55 1.42
C PHE A 235 2.43 -3.54 0.56
N PHE A 236 2.42 -4.83 0.88
CA PHE A 236 3.22 -5.84 0.17
C PHE A 236 2.36 -6.86 -0.59
N ALA A 237 1.10 -7.02 -0.21
CA ALA A 237 0.20 -7.96 -0.84
C ALA A 237 -0.50 -7.30 -2.04
N PRO A 238 -0.53 -7.94 -3.23
CA PRO A 238 -1.46 -7.59 -4.28
C PRO A 238 -2.91 -7.78 -3.80
N ASN A 239 -3.85 -7.05 -4.40
CA ASN A 239 -5.25 -7.12 -4.04
C ASN A 239 -5.87 -8.43 -4.53
N ILE A 240 -6.28 -9.28 -3.59
CA ILE A 240 -6.90 -10.58 -3.88
C ILE A 240 -8.16 -10.48 -4.72
N ALA A 241 -8.86 -9.32 -4.72
CA ALA A 241 -10.06 -9.10 -5.52
C ALA A 241 -9.79 -9.09 -7.04
N TYR A 242 -8.53 -8.97 -7.45
CA TYR A 242 -8.10 -9.02 -8.85
C TYR A 242 -7.39 -10.34 -9.20
N CYS A 243 -7.36 -11.30 -8.28
CA CYS A 243 -6.84 -12.64 -8.50
C CYS A 243 -7.97 -13.57 -8.99
N HIS A 244 -7.68 -14.39 -10.00
CA HIS A 244 -8.61 -15.41 -10.48
C HIS A 244 -8.56 -16.64 -9.55
N GLU A 245 -7.37 -17.18 -9.32
CA GLU A 245 -7.14 -18.36 -8.49
C GLU A 245 -7.46 -18.09 -7.01
N GLN A 246 -7.95 -19.12 -6.33
CA GLN A 246 -8.36 -19.04 -4.91
C GLN A 246 -7.37 -19.72 -3.96
N SER A 247 -6.23 -20.20 -4.49
CA SER A 247 -5.21 -20.83 -3.67
C SER A 247 -4.44 -19.77 -2.85
N PRO A 248 -3.91 -20.14 -1.67
CA PRO A 248 -3.33 -19.14 -0.76
C PRO A 248 -2.06 -18.51 -1.37
N GLY A 249 -2.04 -17.18 -1.51
CA GLY A 249 -0.93 -16.45 -2.12
C GLY A 249 -0.93 -16.43 -3.65
N ALA A 250 -1.99 -16.94 -4.30
CA ALA A 250 -2.09 -16.93 -5.75
C ALA A 250 -2.05 -15.52 -6.35
N GLU A 251 -2.54 -14.51 -5.62
CA GLU A 251 -2.53 -13.12 -6.04
C GLU A 251 -1.11 -12.60 -6.31
N THR A 252 -0.12 -13.12 -5.57
CA THR A 252 1.29 -12.81 -5.80
C THR A 252 1.80 -13.45 -7.08
N LEU A 253 1.46 -14.71 -7.33
CA LEU A 253 1.90 -15.45 -8.51
C LEU A 253 1.25 -14.90 -9.79
N GLU A 254 -0.04 -14.61 -9.76
CA GLU A 254 -0.76 -14.03 -10.90
C GLU A 254 -0.28 -12.62 -11.23
N PHE A 255 0.02 -11.81 -10.22
CA PHE A 255 0.62 -10.50 -10.46
C PHE A 255 1.99 -10.63 -11.14
N LYS A 256 2.88 -11.51 -10.65
CA LYS A 256 4.19 -11.74 -11.27
C LYS A 256 4.05 -12.24 -12.71
N GLU A 257 3.10 -13.13 -12.98
CA GLU A 257 2.80 -13.61 -14.33
C GLU A 257 2.29 -12.49 -15.24
N MET A 258 1.42 -11.62 -14.74
CA MET A 258 0.95 -10.43 -15.47
C MET A 258 2.13 -9.54 -15.86
N VAL A 259 3.01 -9.19 -14.91
CA VAL A 259 4.19 -8.36 -15.17
C VAL A 259 5.11 -9.01 -16.20
N ARG A 260 5.44 -10.31 -16.03
CA ARG A 260 6.30 -11.06 -16.95
C ARG A 260 5.77 -11.04 -18.39
N ARG A 261 4.46 -11.19 -18.57
CA ARG A 261 3.82 -11.15 -19.90
C ARG A 261 3.84 -9.75 -20.51
N LEU A 262 3.59 -8.71 -19.72
CA LEU A 262 3.67 -7.32 -20.18
C LEU A 262 5.10 -6.94 -20.58
N HIS A 263 6.09 -7.31 -19.76
CA HIS A 263 7.51 -7.09 -20.06
C HIS A 263 7.97 -7.81 -21.32
N ALA A 264 7.51 -9.04 -21.55
CA ALA A 264 7.81 -9.78 -22.79
C ALA A 264 7.30 -9.05 -24.05
N ALA A 265 6.27 -8.21 -23.92
CA ALA A 265 5.76 -7.33 -24.97
C ALA A 265 6.42 -5.94 -25.00
N GLY A 266 7.37 -5.66 -24.08
CA GLY A 266 8.04 -4.36 -23.96
C GLY A 266 7.21 -3.29 -23.26
N LEU A 267 6.16 -3.68 -22.52
CA LEU A 267 5.29 -2.76 -21.77
C LEU A 267 5.76 -2.68 -20.32
N GLU A 268 5.95 -1.46 -19.83
CA GLU A 268 6.28 -1.22 -18.42
C GLU A 268 5.04 -1.27 -17.53
N VAL A 269 5.24 -1.56 -16.25
CA VAL A 269 4.22 -1.54 -15.21
C VAL A 269 4.55 -0.49 -14.15
N ILE A 270 3.69 0.52 -14.04
CA ILE A 270 3.73 1.56 -13.00
C ILE A 270 2.57 1.31 -12.04
N LEU A 271 2.83 1.39 -10.74
CA LEU A 271 1.78 1.23 -9.74
C LEU A 271 1.37 2.56 -9.13
N ASP A 272 0.07 2.83 -9.09
CA ASP A 272 -0.49 3.82 -8.20
C ASP A 272 -0.42 3.32 -6.75
N VAL A 273 0.30 4.04 -5.89
CA VAL A 273 0.62 3.63 -4.52
C VAL A 273 0.14 4.65 -3.49
N VAL A 274 -0.54 4.12 -2.48
CA VAL A 274 -1.05 4.87 -1.33
C VAL A 274 -0.20 4.55 -0.13
N TYR A 275 0.72 5.45 0.23
CA TYR A 275 1.51 5.37 1.46
C TYR A 275 1.16 6.46 2.47
N ASN A 276 0.21 7.33 2.13
CA ASN A 276 -0.12 8.50 2.93
C ASN A 276 -1.13 8.20 4.06
N HIS A 277 -2.03 7.24 3.87
CA HIS A 277 -3.03 6.81 4.86
C HIS A 277 -3.25 5.29 4.82
N THR A 278 -4.05 4.76 5.75
CA THR A 278 -4.47 3.34 5.75
C THR A 278 -5.97 3.17 5.93
N ALA A 279 -6.44 1.96 5.68
CA ALA A 279 -7.83 1.54 5.86
C ALA A 279 -8.37 1.53 7.30
N GLU A 280 -7.53 1.80 8.29
CA GLU A 280 -7.97 1.87 9.68
C GLU A 280 -8.67 3.18 10.02
N GLY A 281 -8.72 4.17 9.12
CA GLY A 281 -9.46 5.43 9.32
C GLY A 281 -9.02 6.23 10.55
N ASP A 282 -9.91 7.06 11.09
CA ASP A 282 -9.67 7.92 12.25
C ASP A 282 -9.77 7.17 13.60
N PHE A 283 -9.85 7.90 14.71
CA PHE A 283 -9.98 7.32 16.06
C PHE A 283 -11.22 6.42 16.27
N LEU A 284 -12.23 6.49 15.39
CA LEU A 284 -13.43 5.63 15.40
C LEU A 284 -13.40 4.53 14.32
N GLY A 285 -12.31 4.44 13.56
CA GLY A 285 -12.12 3.38 12.58
C GLY A 285 -11.77 2.03 13.20
N PRO A 286 -11.72 0.97 12.38
CA PRO A 286 -11.42 -0.38 12.83
C PRO A 286 -9.96 -0.56 13.23
N THR A 287 -9.71 -1.62 14.00
CA THR A 287 -8.37 -2.09 14.40
C THR A 287 -8.09 -3.41 13.69
N LEU A 288 -7.34 -3.32 12.60
CA LEU A 288 -7.05 -4.38 11.64
C LEU A 288 -5.56 -4.74 11.62
N SER A 289 -4.67 -3.77 11.86
CA SER A 289 -3.22 -3.92 11.71
C SER A 289 -2.47 -2.89 12.56
N PHE A 290 -2.01 -1.80 11.96
CA PHE A 290 -1.08 -0.81 12.50
C PHE A 290 -1.49 -0.23 13.85
N ARG A 291 -2.78 0.11 14.01
CA ARG A 291 -3.34 0.66 15.26
C ARG A 291 -3.13 -0.27 16.43
N GLY A 292 -3.44 -1.55 16.25
CA GLY A 292 -3.30 -2.56 17.29
C GLY A 292 -1.85 -2.99 17.53
N ILE A 293 -0.97 -2.81 16.53
CA ILE A 293 0.44 -3.20 16.60
C ILE A 293 1.28 -2.13 17.28
N ASP A 294 1.18 -0.87 16.86
CA ASP A 294 1.90 0.25 17.49
C ASP A 294 1.35 1.61 17.01
N ASN A 295 0.12 1.95 17.42
CA ASN A 295 -0.59 3.16 16.96
C ASN A 295 0.26 4.43 16.95
N ARG A 296 0.99 4.68 18.05
CA ARG A 296 1.79 5.89 18.28
C ARG A 296 2.98 6.01 17.34
N ASN A 297 3.51 4.90 16.86
CA ASN A 297 4.64 4.88 15.95
C ASN A 297 4.22 4.85 14.49
N TYR A 298 3.11 4.19 14.15
CA TYR A 298 2.62 4.12 12.77
C TYR A 298 1.91 5.39 12.30
N TYR A 299 1.16 6.07 13.17
CA TYR A 299 0.33 7.21 12.79
C TYR A 299 0.84 8.53 13.33
N ARG A 300 0.57 9.59 12.56
CA ARG A 300 0.69 10.96 13.04
C ARG A 300 -0.49 11.27 13.94
N LEU A 301 -0.19 11.47 15.21
CA LEU A 301 -1.18 11.86 16.22
C LEU A 301 -1.12 13.37 16.43
N ASP A 302 -2.24 13.96 16.81
CA ASP A 302 -2.29 15.36 17.20
C ASP A 302 -1.38 15.58 18.42
N PRO A 303 -0.40 16.49 18.36
CA PRO A 303 0.54 16.72 19.45
C PRO A 303 -0.12 17.30 20.71
N GLU A 304 -1.23 18.02 20.59
CA GLU A 304 -2.00 18.55 21.72
C GLU A 304 -3.02 17.54 22.26
N ASN A 305 -3.48 16.62 21.41
CA ASN A 305 -4.41 15.55 21.78
C ASN A 305 -4.06 14.21 21.11
N PRO A 306 -3.10 13.44 21.65
CA PRO A 306 -2.60 12.20 21.03
C PRO A 306 -3.65 11.10 20.83
N ARG A 307 -4.87 11.26 21.37
CA ARG A 307 -6.02 10.41 21.06
C ARG A 307 -6.48 10.55 19.60
N MET A 308 -6.30 11.74 19.04
CA MET A 308 -6.73 12.13 17.70
C MET A 308 -5.61 11.98 16.68
N TYR A 309 -5.99 11.87 15.40
CA TYR A 309 -5.08 11.65 14.29
C TYR A 309 -4.96 12.93 13.46
N MET A 310 -3.74 13.22 13.02
CA MET A 310 -3.54 14.20 11.94
C MET A 310 -4.07 13.60 10.64
N ASN A 311 -4.82 14.39 9.86
CA ASN A 311 -5.52 13.91 8.67
C ASN A 311 -5.13 14.73 7.43
N TYR A 312 -3.86 14.62 7.02
CA TYR A 312 -3.36 15.31 5.83
C TYR A 312 -3.95 14.74 4.53
N ALA A 313 -4.36 13.47 4.55
CA ALA A 313 -4.93 12.76 3.40
C ALA A 313 -6.44 12.97 3.22
N GLY A 314 -7.16 13.46 4.24
CA GLY A 314 -8.62 13.54 4.23
C GLY A 314 -9.32 12.19 4.44
N CYS A 315 -8.58 11.13 4.74
CA CYS A 315 -9.06 9.75 4.89
C CYS A 315 -9.16 9.26 6.35
N GLY A 316 -8.93 10.15 7.32
CA GLY A 316 -9.10 9.92 8.75
C GLY A 316 -7.79 9.75 9.52
N ASN A 317 -6.72 9.32 8.84
CA ASN A 317 -5.37 9.22 9.42
C ASN A 317 -4.30 9.66 8.43
N SER A 318 -3.07 9.77 8.90
CA SER A 318 -1.87 9.91 8.07
C SER A 318 -0.73 9.10 8.66
N LEU A 319 -0.01 8.35 7.82
CA LEU A 319 1.16 7.58 8.25
C LEU A 319 2.30 8.50 8.70
N ARG A 320 3.02 8.04 9.72
CA ARG A 320 4.15 8.75 10.34
C ARG A 320 5.46 8.45 9.62
N VAL A 321 5.57 8.93 8.39
CA VAL A 321 6.70 8.65 7.49
C VAL A 321 8.05 9.13 8.05
N GLU A 322 8.08 10.07 8.99
CA GLU A 322 9.29 10.50 9.70
C GLU A 322 9.80 9.48 10.73
N HIS A 323 8.95 8.53 11.16
CA HIS A 323 9.37 7.48 12.07
C HIS A 323 10.26 6.46 11.32
N PRO A 324 11.49 6.16 11.78
CA PRO A 324 12.44 5.35 11.01
C PRO A 324 11.91 3.98 10.58
N ARG A 325 11.08 3.33 11.40
CA ARG A 325 10.52 2.01 11.09
C ARG A 325 9.32 2.05 10.14
N VAL A 326 8.57 3.15 10.14
CA VAL A 326 7.50 3.37 9.16
C VAL A 326 8.12 3.71 7.81
N LEU A 327 9.11 4.61 7.80
CA LEU A 327 9.91 4.90 6.62
C LEU A 327 10.54 3.63 6.05
N GLN A 328 11.19 2.83 6.91
CA GLN A 328 11.79 1.57 6.49
C GLN A 328 10.77 0.64 5.85
N MET A 329 9.60 0.45 6.47
CA MET A 329 8.53 -0.39 5.90
C MET A 329 8.08 0.09 4.52
N ILE A 330 7.92 1.41 4.33
CA ILE A 330 7.56 1.99 3.02
C ILE A 330 8.68 1.72 2.01
N MET A 331 9.94 1.95 2.39
CA MET A 331 11.08 1.70 1.51
C MET A 331 11.25 0.21 1.19
N ASP A 332 10.98 -0.68 2.13
CA ASP A 332 10.99 -2.13 1.93
C ASP A 332 9.87 -2.58 0.99
N SER A 333 8.68 -1.98 1.12
CA SER A 333 7.58 -2.24 0.20
C SER A 333 7.91 -1.78 -1.22
N LEU A 334 8.40 -0.54 -1.39
CA LEU A 334 8.88 -0.05 -2.68
C LEU A 334 9.94 -0.97 -3.29
N ARG A 335 10.96 -1.36 -2.50
CA ARG A 335 12.00 -2.29 -2.97
C ARG A 335 11.43 -3.65 -3.33
N TYR A 336 10.50 -4.18 -2.53
CA TYR A 336 9.82 -5.44 -2.80
C TYR A 336 9.08 -5.40 -4.14
N TRP A 337 8.30 -4.35 -4.39
CA TRP A 337 7.59 -4.21 -5.66
C TRP A 337 8.55 -4.11 -6.85
N VAL A 338 9.70 -3.47 -6.71
CA VAL A 338 10.72 -3.41 -7.77
C VAL A 338 11.45 -4.74 -7.94
N THR A 339 12.03 -5.31 -6.88
CA THR A 339 12.94 -6.45 -7.00
C THR A 339 12.25 -7.80 -7.04
N GLU A 340 11.12 -7.94 -6.35
CA GLU A 340 10.40 -9.22 -6.25
C GLU A 340 9.20 -9.30 -7.20
N MET A 341 8.58 -8.15 -7.51
CA MET A 341 7.39 -8.05 -8.37
C MET A 341 7.70 -7.40 -9.73
N HIS A 342 8.93 -6.96 -9.96
CA HIS A 342 9.45 -6.39 -11.21
C HIS A 342 8.70 -5.13 -11.68
N VAL A 343 8.14 -4.34 -10.78
CA VAL A 343 7.51 -3.04 -11.10
C VAL A 343 8.56 -2.02 -11.59
N ASP A 344 8.24 -1.25 -12.63
CA ASP A 344 9.14 -0.28 -13.29
C ASP A 344 9.06 1.13 -12.72
N GLY A 345 8.04 1.41 -11.91
CA GLY A 345 7.85 2.71 -11.28
C GLY A 345 6.58 2.84 -10.48
N PHE A 346 6.40 4.02 -9.90
CA PHE A 346 5.31 4.31 -8.99
C PHE A 346 4.72 5.70 -9.28
N ARG A 347 3.39 5.79 -9.22
CA ARG A 347 2.66 7.04 -9.07
C ARG A 347 2.18 7.15 -7.63
N PHE A 348 2.61 8.16 -6.92
CA PHE A 348 2.30 8.34 -5.49
C PHE A 348 1.07 9.20 -5.32
N ASP A 349 0.04 8.61 -4.74
CA ASP A 349 -1.18 9.29 -4.30
C ASP A 349 -0.90 10.29 -3.18
N LEU A 350 -1.48 11.48 -3.28
CA LEU A 350 -1.33 12.60 -2.35
C LEU A 350 0.12 12.78 -1.86
N ALA A 351 1.08 12.76 -2.79
CA ALA A 351 2.50 12.60 -2.49
C ALA A 351 3.08 13.72 -1.61
N ALA A 352 2.43 14.90 -1.59
CA ALA A 352 2.81 16.01 -0.72
C ALA A 352 2.84 15.60 0.76
N SER A 353 1.88 14.78 1.19
CA SER A 353 1.77 14.32 2.58
C SER A 353 2.99 13.51 3.05
N LEU A 354 3.67 12.81 2.13
CA LEU A 354 4.88 12.02 2.40
C LEU A 354 6.11 12.92 2.64
N GLY A 355 6.06 14.14 2.11
CA GLY A 355 7.07 15.18 2.31
C GLY A 355 6.85 16.06 3.54
N ARG A 356 5.77 15.83 4.31
CA ARG A 356 5.47 16.69 5.46
C ARG A 356 6.37 16.40 6.66
N ASN A 357 6.98 17.43 7.21
CA ASN A 357 7.63 17.43 8.51
C ASN A 357 7.17 18.67 9.29
N ASP A 358 6.73 18.51 10.54
CA ASP A 358 6.12 19.58 11.33
C ASP A 358 5.05 20.37 10.53
N GLU A 359 4.12 19.65 9.90
CA GLU A 359 3.02 20.16 9.06
C GLU A 359 3.43 20.87 7.76
N LYS A 360 4.72 21.03 7.46
CA LYS A 360 5.17 21.68 6.22
C LYS A 360 5.76 20.69 5.24
N PHE A 361 5.49 20.88 3.96
CA PHE A 361 6.17 20.13 2.92
C PHE A 361 7.63 20.55 2.81
N ASP A 362 8.52 19.55 2.79
CA ASP A 362 9.94 19.73 2.54
C ASP A 362 10.39 18.78 1.42
N PRO A 363 10.89 19.28 0.26
CA PRO A 363 11.43 18.44 -0.80
C PRO A 363 12.70 17.67 -0.38
N HIS A 364 13.28 18.00 0.78
CA HIS A 364 14.40 17.30 1.41
C HIS A 364 13.98 16.46 2.63
N ALA A 365 12.67 16.19 2.79
CA ALA A 365 12.18 15.31 3.84
C ALA A 365 12.87 13.93 3.79
N PRO A 366 12.95 13.21 4.93
CA PRO A 366 13.58 11.88 5.01
C PRO A 366 13.09 10.90 3.94
N PHE A 367 11.80 10.95 3.60
CA PHE A 367 11.20 10.15 2.54
C PHE A 367 11.90 10.33 1.18
N PHE A 368 11.97 11.57 0.69
CA PHE A 368 12.55 11.87 -0.62
C PHE A 368 14.05 11.62 -0.66
N ASN A 369 14.78 12.02 0.40
CA ASN A 369 16.23 11.80 0.46
C ASN A 369 16.56 10.30 0.50
N THR A 370 15.74 9.48 1.17
CA THR A 370 15.97 8.04 1.24
C THR A 370 15.75 7.38 -0.12
N ILE A 371 14.71 7.78 -0.87
CA ILE A 371 14.49 7.29 -2.24
C ILE A 371 15.62 7.74 -3.17
N LEU A 372 16.02 9.01 -3.09
CA LEU A 372 17.05 9.59 -3.96
C LEU A 372 18.40 8.86 -3.85
N GLN A 373 18.79 8.46 -2.65
CA GLN A 373 20.04 7.74 -2.42
C GLN A 373 19.93 6.22 -2.60
N ASP A 374 18.73 5.66 -2.67
CA ASP A 374 18.53 4.22 -2.72
C ASP A 374 18.97 3.65 -4.08
N PRO A 375 19.91 2.68 -4.13
CA PRO A 375 20.43 2.15 -5.40
C PRO A 375 19.39 1.45 -6.29
N ILE A 376 18.29 0.97 -5.72
CA ILE A 376 17.19 0.33 -6.45
C ILE A 376 16.18 1.40 -6.86
N LEU A 377 15.69 2.18 -5.89
CA LEU A 377 14.55 3.10 -6.10
C LEU A 377 14.92 4.36 -6.89
N SER A 378 16.18 4.80 -6.85
CA SER A 378 16.63 5.95 -7.66
C SER A 378 16.61 5.67 -9.18
N GLY A 379 16.53 4.40 -9.58
CA GLY A 379 16.54 3.97 -10.97
C GLY A 379 15.17 3.73 -11.62
N VAL A 380 14.07 3.83 -10.86
CA VAL A 380 12.71 3.59 -11.35
C VAL A 380 11.97 4.89 -11.69
N LYS A 381 10.83 4.79 -12.38
CA LYS A 381 9.98 5.97 -12.62
C LYS A 381 9.27 6.39 -11.32
N LEU A 382 9.34 7.67 -10.97
CA LEU A 382 8.68 8.24 -9.79
C LEU A 382 7.78 9.39 -10.24
N ILE A 383 6.47 9.21 -10.11
CA ILE A 383 5.44 10.18 -10.45
C ILE A 383 4.74 10.59 -9.15
N ALA A 384 4.54 11.88 -8.93
CA ALA A 384 3.84 12.40 -7.76
C ALA A 384 2.48 13.00 -8.16
N GLU A 385 1.47 12.79 -7.33
CA GLU A 385 0.39 13.76 -7.18
C GLU A 385 0.90 14.90 -6.28
N PRO A 386 1.21 16.08 -6.83
CA PRO A 386 2.00 17.09 -6.12
C PRO A 386 1.14 17.96 -5.19
N TRP A 387 0.12 17.36 -4.59
CA TRP A 387 -0.72 18.00 -3.60
C TRP A 387 -1.25 17.03 -2.55
N ASP A 388 -1.76 17.57 -1.45
CA ASP A 388 -2.65 16.88 -0.52
C ASP A 388 -3.81 17.81 -0.12
N VAL A 389 -4.69 17.36 0.78
CA VAL A 389 -5.90 18.11 1.16
C VAL A 389 -5.71 18.99 2.40
N PHE A 390 -4.51 19.01 3.00
CA PHE A 390 -4.24 19.80 4.19
C PHE A 390 -3.95 21.27 3.84
N GLU A 391 -3.82 22.11 4.87
CA GLU A 391 -3.40 23.49 4.67
C GLU A 391 -2.01 23.55 3.99
N ASP A 392 -1.86 24.51 3.08
CA ASP A 392 -0.67 24.64 2.22
C ASP A 392 -0.35 23.32 1.50
N GLY A 393 -1.36 22.66 0.93
CA GLY A 393 -1.21 21.35 0.30
C GLY A 393 -0.80 21.34 -1.16
N HIS A 394 -0.74 22.47 -1.87
CA HIS A 394 -0.47 22.49 -3.32
C HIS A 394 1.01 22.80 -3.60
N HIS A 395 1.76 21.80 -4.07
CA HIS A 395 3.22 21.89 -4.27
C HIS A 395 3.66 21.53 -5.70
N LEU A 396 2.85 21.85 -6.71
CA LEU A 396 3.23 21.65 -8.11
C LEU A 396 4.58 22.32 -8.45
N GLY A 397 5.47 21.53 -9.05
CA GLY A 397 6.86 21.84 -9.35
C GLY A 397 7.81 21.66 -8.16
N GLY A 398 7.28 21.48 -6.95
CA GLY A 398 7.99 21.50 -5.68
C GLY A 398 8.81 20.25 -5.39
N PHE A 399 8.57 19.16 -6.10
CA PHE A 399 9.22 17.88 -5.84
C PHE A 399 10.69 17.86 -6.30
N PRO A 400 11.56 17.08 -5.63
CA PRO A 400 12.97 17.00 -6.00
C PRO A 400 13.15 16.19 -7.30
N TYR A 401 14.32 16.32 -7.93
CA TYR A 401 14.77 15.32 -8.90
C TYR A 401 14.88 13.94 -8.21
N PRO A 402 14.53 12.80 -8.84
CA PRO A 402 14.20 12.60 -10.26
C PRO A 402 12.70 12.59 -10.58
N TRP A 403 11.84 13.08 -9.69
CA TRP A 403 10.39 12.96 -9.78
C TRP A 403 9.78 13.66 -11.01
N SER A 404 8.70 13.09 -11.52
CA SER A 404 7.73 13.72 -12.41
C SER A 404 6.44 14.00 -11.64
N GLU A 405 5.61 14.93 -12.10
CA GLU A 405 4.44 15.40 -11.35
C GLU A 405 3.21 15.46 -12.24
N TRP A 406 2.07 14.98 -11.74
CA TRP A 406 0.78 15.21 -12.38
C TRP A 406 0.50 16.71 -12.49
N ASN A 407 0.48 17.23 -13.72
CA ASN A 407 0.31 18.66 -13.97
C ASN A 407 -1.18 19.04 -14.09
N ASP A 408 -1.83 19.32 -12.95
CA ASP A 408 -3.19 19.85 -12.88
C ASP A 408 -3.35 21.18 -13.64
N ARG A 409 -2.33 22.05 -13.63
CA ARG A 409 -2.33 23.29 -14.41
C ARG A 409 -2.40 23.01 -15.91
N TYR A 410 -1.74 21.97 -16.41
CA TYR A 410 -1.89 21.53 -17.80
C TYR A 410 -3.33 21.08 -18.07
N ARG A 411 -3.84 20.16 -17.25
CA ARG A 411 -5.22 19.63 -17.35
C ARG A 411 -6.24 20.77 -17.42
N ASP A 412 -6.19 21.70 -16.47
CA ASP A 412 -7.20 22.75 -16.33
C ASP A 412 -7.07 23.81 -17.42
N THR A 413 -5.84 24.19 -17.79
CA THR A 413 -5.61 25.16 -18.89
C THR A 413 -6.04 24.60 -20.23
N MET A 414 -5.69 23.33 -20.55
CA MET A 414 -6.07 22.71 -21.81
C MET A 414 -7.58 22.55 -21.91
N ARG A 415 -8.24 22.09 -20.83
CA ARG A 415 -9.71 21.99 -20.77
C ARG A 415 -10.37 23.36 -20.93
N GLY A 416 -9.89 24.37 -20.20
CA GLY A 416 -10.44 25.73 -20.26
C GLY A 416 -10.30 26.36 -21.66
N PHE A 417 -9.15 26.16 -22.31
CA PHE A 417 -8.92 26.63 -23.68
C PHE A 417 -9.96 26.07 -24.66
N TRP A 418 -10.17 24.75 -24.64
CA TRP A 418 -11.14 24.10 -25.53
C TRP A 418 -12.60 24.32 -25.14
N ARG A 419 -12.89 24.57 -23.86
CA ARG A 419 -14.22 24.97 -23.38
C ARG A 419 -14.62 26.37 -23.85
N GLY A 420 -13.65 27.20 -24.26
CA GLY A 420 -13.87 28.57 -24.68
C GLY A 420 -13.83 29.59 -23.54
N ASP A 421 -13.16 29.25 -22.42
CA ASP A 421 -12.91 30.21 -21.35
C ASP A 421 -12.10 31.39 -21.91
N PRO A 422 -12.22 32.60 -21.33
CA PRO A 422 -11.43 33.76 -21.74
C PRO A 422 -9.93 33.44 -21.64
N THR A 423 -9.31 33.10 -22.77
CA THR A 423 -7.99 32.47 -22.77
C THR A 423 -6.87 33.46 -22.62
N ARG A 424 -5.92 33.09 -21.76
CA ARG A 424 -4.57 33.66 -21.76
C ARG A 424 -3.73 32.79 -22.70
N ILE A 425 -3.68 33.12 -23.99
CA ILE A 425 -2.90 32.39 -25.02
C ILE A 425 -1.48 32.02 -24.57
N ARG A 426 -0.87 32.86 -23.72
CA ARG A 426 0.41 32.64 -23.06
C ARG A 426 0.43 31.38 -22.18
N ASP A 427 -0.60 31.17 -21.37
CA ASP A 427 -0.66 30.07 -20.43
C ASP A 427 -0.87 28.75 -21.20
N PHE A 428 -1.69 28.77 -22.26
CA PHE A 428 -1.79 27.65 -23.20
C PHE A 428 -0.44 27.31 -23.84
N ALA A 429 0.27 28.30 -24.38
CA ALA A 429 1.56 28.09 -25.03
C ALA A 429 2.60 27.50 -24.06
N ARG A 430 2.61 27.96 -22.79
CA ARG A 430 3.47 27.40 -21.74
C ARG A 430 3.14 25.94 -21.43
N ARG A 431 1.86 25.59 -21.28
CA ARG A 431 1.43 24.21 -21.04
C ARG A 431 1.77 23.29 -22.21
N LEU A 432 1.57 23.75 -23.44
CA LEU A 432 1.92 23.01 -24.65
C LEU A 432 3.43 22.75 -24.76
N ALA A 433 4.25 23.70 -24.31
CA ALA A 433 5.72 23.64 -24.36
C ALA A 433 6.35 22.98 -23.12
N GLY A 434 5.63 22.12 -22.39
CA GLY A 434 6.18 21.38 -21.25
C GLY A 434 6.28 22.17 -19.93
N SER A 435 5.55 23.28 -19.80
CA SER A 435 5.40 24.04 -18.55
C SER A 435 6.72 24.54 -17.93
N ASP A 436 7.61 25.08 -18.77
CA ASP A 436 8.91 25.64 -18.36
C ASP A 436 8.82 26.68 -17.21
N ASP A 437 7.73 27.44 -17.12
CA ASP A 437 7.50 28.38 -16.02
C ASP A 437 7.20 27.72 -14.66
N ILE A 438 7.03 26.39 -14.63
CA ILE A 438 6.87 25.58 -13.42
C ILE A 438 8.19 24.85 -13.11
N TYR A 439 8.82 24.24 -14.12
CA TYR A 439 9.93 23.30 -13.93
C TYR A 439 11.30 23.85 -14.34
N GLY A 440 11.36 24.80 -15.27
CA GLY A 440 12.58 25.29 -15.92
C GLY A 440 13.56 25.98 -14.98
N ASP A 441 13.06 26.87 -14.09
CA ASP A 441 13.90 27.58 -13.11
C ASP A 441 14.60 26.62 -12.12
N ARG A 442 14.07 25.40 -11.97
CA ARG A 442 14.63 24.33 -11.13
C ARG A 442 15.55 23.38 -11.91
N ARG A 443 15.88 23.72 -13.17
CA ARG A 443 16.65 22.89 -14.12
C ARG A 443 16.06 21.49 -14.28
N ARG A 444 14.75 21.35 -14.08
CA ARG A 444 14.01 20.12 -14.36
C ARG A 444 13.54 20.18 -15.79
N ASP A 445 13.85 19.15 -16.55
CA ASP A 445 13.49 19.07 -17.96
C ASP A 445 11.97 18.82 -18.12
N PRO A 446 11.40 19.01 -19.33
CA PRO A 446 9.97 18.84 -19.57
C PRO A 446 9.37 17.51 -19.13
N ARG A 447 10.16 16.44 -18.94
CA ARG A 447 9.67 15.15 -18.40
C ARG A 447 9.14 15.25 -16.97
N ALA A 448 9.48 16.33 -16.26
CA ALA A 448 8.96 16.60 -14.92
C ALA A 448 7.46 16.95 -14.92
N SER A 449 6.92 17.33 -16.09
CA SER A 449 5.53 17.75 -16.28
C SER A 449 4.57 16.61 -16.57
#